data_AF-A0AAX1EJL5-F1
#
_entry.id   AF-A0AAX1EJL5-F1
#
_cell.length_a   1.000
_cell.length_b   1.000
_cell.length_c   1.000
_cell.angle_alpha   90.00
_cell.angle_beta   90.00
_cell.angle_gamma   90.00
#
_symmetry.space_group_name_H-M   'P 1'
#
loop_
_entity.id
_entity.type
_entity.pdbx_description
1 polymer ?
#
loop_
_entity_poly.entity_id
_entity_poly.type
_entity_poly.pdbx_seq_one_letter_code
_entity_poly.pdbx_strand_id
1 'polypeptide(L)'
;MKSNVDSASKLTNTFATLAIIILTAVAFYCSYYLNFSSAIKGILWIGWLVIVLGLGLLTSKGKQILKFAKEAKIELQKVVWPSRQETVQTTSIVMIMVAITGFVLWGVDSAMMWIIGKITHLG
;
A
#
# COMPACT_ATOMS: atom_id res chain seq x y z
N MET A 1 18.29 -14.72 33.42
CA MET A 1 19.06 -14.46 32.17
C MET A 1 18.22 -13.85 31.04
N LYS A 2 16.95 -14.25 30.84
CA LYS A 2 16.10 -13.75 29.73
C LYS A 2 15.80 -12.23 29.78
N SER A 3 15.60 -11.67 30.98
CA SER A 3 15.31 -10.25 31.19
C SER A 3 16.40 -9.27 30.75
N ASN A 4 17.68 -9.69 30.76
CA ASN A 4 18.80 -8.83 30.37
C ASN A 4 18.96 -8.75 28.84
N VAL A 5 18.72 -9.86 28.14
CA VAL A 5 18.76 -9.94 26.67
C VAL A 5 17.62 -9.10 26.05
N ASP A 6 16.43 -9.13 26.64
CA ASP A 6 15.29 -8.34 26.19
C ASP A 6 15.51 -6.84 26.40
N SER A 7 16.14 -6.44 27.52
CA SER A 7 16.44 -5.04 27.83
C SER A 7 17.52 -4.45 26.90
N ALA A 8 18.59 -5.19 26.64
CA ALA A 8 19.67 -4.75 25.75
C ALA A 8 19.20 -4.59 24.29
N SER A 9 18.36 -5.50 23.80
CA SER A 9 17.77 -5.38 22.46
C SER A 9 16.80 -4.20 22.36
N LYS A 10 16.02 -3.94 23.42
CA LYS A 10 15.08 -2.81 23.48
C LYS A 10 15.82 -1.47 23.42
N LEU A 11 16.89 -1.31 24.19
CA LEU A 11 17.73 -0.11 24.16
C LEU A 11 18.35 0.10 22.76
N THR A 12 18.93 -0.95 22.18
CA THR A 12 19.55 -0.87 20.84
C THR A 12 18.55 -0.46 19.77
N ASN A 13 17.31 -0.97 19.81
CA ASN A 13 16.25 -0.57 18.88
C ASN A 13 15.81 0.89 19.12
N THR A 14 15.69 1.31 20.38
CA THR A 14 15.31 2.70 20.72
C THR A 14 16.38 3.69 20.23
N PHE A 15 17.66 3.37 20.42
CA PHE A 15 18.76 4.17 19.88
C PHE A 15 18.77 4.20 18.36
N ALA A 16 18.55 3.06 17.69
CA ALA A 16 18.45 3.01 16.24
C ALA A 16 17.26 3.83 15.71
N THR A 17 16.10 3.79 16.37
CA THR A 17 14.95 4.63 15.99
C THR A 17 15.20 6.11 16.23
N LEU A 18 15.86 6.49 17.33
CA LEU A 18 16.24 7.87 17.59
C LEU A 18 17.25 8.37 16.55
N ALA A 19 18.23 7.55 16.18
CA ALA A 19 19.19 7.88 15.13
C ALA A 19 18.52 8.10 13.77
N ILE A 20 17.52 7.26 13.41
CA ILE A 20 16.71 7.44 12.20
C ILE A 20 15.93 8.75 12.25
N ILE A 21 15.31 9.08 13.40
CA ILE A 21 14.54 10.32 13.60
C ILE A 21 15.44 11.57 13.48
N ILE A 22 16.65 11.51 14.04
CA ILE A 22 17.63 12.59 13.92
C ILE A 22 18.08 12.73 12.46
N LEU A 23 18.37 11.62 11.79
CA LEU A 23 18.76 11.61 10.38
C LEU A 23 17.67 12.22 9.48
N THR A 24 16.38 11.90 9.72
CA THR A 24 15.24 12.55 9.04
C THR A 24 15.21 14.05 9.26
N ALA A 25 15.32 14.48 10.51
CA ALA A 25 15.20 15.89 10.85
C ALA A 25 16.32 16.70 10.18
N VAL A 26 17.54 16.14 10.16
CA VAL A 26 18.70 16.74 9.48
C VAL A 26 18.49 16.78 7.96
N ALA A 27 18.02 15.70 7.34
CA ALA A 27 17.76 15.66 5.90
C ALA A 27 16.66 16.67 5.48
N PHE A 28 15.59 16.77 6.27
CA PHE A 28 14.50 17.72 6.06
C PHE A 28 14.97 19.17 6.21
N TYR A 29 15.72 19.46 7.29
CA TYR A 29 16.26 20.79 7.55
C TYR A 29 17.27 21.24 6.47
N CYS A 30 18.14 20.32 6.02
CA CYS A 30 19.08 20.55 4.94
C CYS A 30 18.36 20.83 3.60
N SER A 31 17.30 20.08 3.31
CA SER A 31 16.47 20.30 2.12
C SER A 31 15.68 21.61 2.15
N TYR A 32 15.37 22.14 3.32
CA TYR A 32 14.67 23.41 3.50
C TYR A 32 15.61 24.62 3.33
N TYR A 33 16.82 24.55 3.90
CA TYR A 33 17.78 25.66 3.87
C TYR A 33 18.51 25.78 2.53
N LEU A 34 18.76 24.66 1.84
CA LEU A 34 19.43 24.65 0.54
C LEU A 34 18.37 24.76 -0.58
N ASN A 35 18.26 25.96 -1.18
CA ASN A 35 17.40 26.25 -2.34
C ASN A 35 17.90 25.59 -3.64
N PHE A 36 18.07 24.26 -3.63
CA PHE A 36 18.45 23.49 -4.83
C PHE A 36 17.26 23.23 -5.77
N SER A 37 17.58 23.01 -7.05
CA SER A 37 16.65 22.55 -8.09
C SER A 37 15.84 21.32 -7.64
N SER A 38 14.57 21.26 -8.04
CA SER A 38 13.60 20.22 -7.63
C SER A 38 14.09 18.79 -7.88
N ALA A 39 14.93 18.58 -8.90
CA ALA A 39 15.48 17.26 -9.23
C ALA A 39 16.49 16.73 -8.19
N ILE A 40 17.33 17.59 -7.63
CA ILE A 40 18.36 17.21 -6.64
C ILE A 40 17.71 16.85 -5.31
N LYS A 41 16.63 17.57 -4.96
CA LYS A 41 15.80 17.24 -3.79
C LYS A 41 15.20 15.83 -3.93
N GLY A 42 14.69 15.47 -5.11
CA GLY A 42 14.15 14.14 -5.37
C GLY A 42 15.14 13.00 -5.10
N ILE A 43 16.38 13.11 -5.61
CA ILE A 43 17.44 12.11 -5.37
C ILE A 43 17.76 11.99 -3.86
N LEU A 44 17.86 13.11 -3.15
CA LEU A 44 18.18 13.13 -1.72
C LEU A 44 17.09 12.43 -0.88
N TRP A 45 15.82 12.67 -1.19
CA TRP A 45 14.70 12.03 -0.51
C TRP A 45 14.65 10.52 -0.78
N ILE A 46 14.90 10.10 -2.02
CA ILE A 46 14.98 8.68 -2.38
C ILE A 46 16.16 8.01 -1.65
N GLY A 47 17.34 8.63 -1.65
CA GLY A 47 18.51 8.11 -0.94
C GLY A 47 18.29 8.00 0.56
N TRP A 48 17.67 9.01 1.17
CA TRP A 48 17.28 8.99 2.58
C TRP A 48 16.30 7.83 2.88
N LEU A 49 15.28 7.63 2.04
CA LEU A 49 14.31 6.54 2.17
C LEU A 49 15.02 5.18 2.16
N VAL A 50 15.94 4.96 1.22
CA VAL A 50 16.72 3.71 1.12
C VAL A 50 17.55 3.47 2.38
N ILE A 51 18.21 4.49 2.92
CA ILE A 51 19.02 4.38 4.15
C ILE A 51 18.16 3.99 5.35
N VAL A 52 17.01 4.63 5.51
CA VAL A 52 16.09 4.33 6.63
C VAL A 52 15.48 2.95 6.52
N LEU A 53 15.11 2.54 5.31
CA LEU A 53 14.59 1.22 5.05
C LEU A 53 15.65 0.14 5.32
N GLY A 54 16.90 0.37 4.90
CA GLY A 54 18.04 -0.50 5.22
C GLY A 54 18.30 -0.64 6.72
N LEU A 55 18.40 0.48 7.44
CA LEU A 55 18.60 0.50 8.90
C LEU A 55 17.43 -0.16 9.64
N GLY A 56 16.20 0.03 9.17
CA GLY A 56 14.99 -0.57 9.72
C GLY A 56 14.99 -2.10 9.63
N LEU A 57 15.48 -2.66 8.51
CA LEU A 57 15.57 -4.12 8.32
C LEU A 57 16.64 -4.78 9.20
N LEU A 58 17.73 -4.07 9.52
CA LEU A 58 18.82 -4.55 10.37
C LEU A 58 18.45 -4.59 11.87
N THR A 59 17.41 -3.86 12.27
CA THR A 59 16.91 -3.77 13.65
C THR A 59 16.18 -5.06 14.08
N SER A 60 16.02 -5.28 15.40
CA SER A 60 15.35 -6.48 15.94
C SER A 60 13.92 -6.65 15.40
N LYS A 61 13.18 -5.54 15.27
CA LYS A 61 11.84 -5.55 14.65
C LYS A 61 11.89 -5.89 13.15
N GLY A 62 12.90 -5.42 12.43
CA GLY A 62 13.13 -5.76 11.02
C GLY A 62 13.38 -7.25 10.81
N LYS A 63 14.20 -7.86 11.66
CA LYS A 63 14.44 -9.31 11.64
C LYS A 63 13.18 -10.12 11.94
N GLN A 64 12.32 -9.65 12.85
CA GLN A 64 11.03 -10.28 13.10
C GLN A 64 10.10 -10.22 11.89
N ILE A 65 10.02 -9.08 11.20
CA ILE A 65 9.23 -8.92 9.97
C ILE A 65 9.76 -9.86 8.87
N LEU A 66 11.08 -9.97 8.72
CA LEU A 66 11.69 -10.90 7.74
C LEU A 66 11.38 -12.37 8.08
N LYS A 67 11.34 -12.72 9.37
CA LYS A 67 10.93 -14.06 9.82
C LYS A 67 9.45 -14.31 9.52
N PHE A 68 8.58 -13.36 9.85
CA PHE A 68 7.15 -13.38 9.51
C PHE A 68 6.92 -13.53 8.00
N ALA A 69 7.67 -12.82 7.16
CA ALA A 69 7.55 -12.92 5.71
C ALA A 69 7.94 -14.31 5.19
N LYS A 70 8.96 -14.94 5.78
CA LYS A 70 9.35 -16.32 5.47
C LYS A 70 8.25 -17.32 5.87
N GLU A 71 7.69 -17.15 7.05
CA GLU A 71 6.58 -17.99 7.56
C GLU A 71 5.31 -17.81 6.71
N ALA A 72 4.95 -16.57 6.37
CA ALA A 72 3.84 -16.25 5.48
C ALA A 72 4.01 -16.87 4.09
N LYS A 73 5.23 -16.89 3.53
CA LYS A 73 5.49 -17.59 2.26
C LYS A 73 5.22 -19.09 2.36
N ILE A 74 5.63 -19.73 3.46
CA ILE A 74 5.39 -21.16 3.69
C ILE A 74 3.89 -21.44 3.83
N GLU A 75 3.14 -20.54 4.45
CA GLU A 75 1.68 -20.66 4.60
C GLU A 75 0.93 -20.40 3.29
N LEU A 76 1.36 -19.41 2.49
CA LEU A 76 0.83 -19.18 1.15
C LEU A 76 1.03 -20.38 0.23
N GLN A 77 2.10 -21.15 0.41
CA GLN A 77 2.30 -22.41 -0.33
C GLN A 77 1.33 -23.53 0.09
N LYS A 78 0.71 -23.43 1.26
CA LYS A 78 -0.35 -24.36 1.72
C LYS A 78 -1.73 -23.94 1.23
N VAL A 79 -1.88 -22.74 0.69
CA VAL A 79 -3.13 -22.30 0.07
C VAL A 79 -3.28 -23.07 -1.23
N VAL A 80 -4.10 -24.12 -1.18
CA VAL A 80 -4.60 -24.78 -2.38
C VAL A 80 -5.54 -23.80 -3.04
N TRP A 81 -5.02 -23.11 -4.06
CA TRP A 81 -5.84 -22.21 -4.86
C TRP A 81 -6.92 -23.04 -5.56
N PRO A 82 -8.19 -22.57 -5.53
CA PRO A 82 -9.30 -23.26 -6.16
C PRO A 82 -9.00 -23.49 -7.64
N SER A 83 -9.56 -24.58 -8.18
CA SER A 83 -9.38 -24.94 -9.58
C SER A 83 -9.86 -23.78 -10.49
N ARG A 84 -9.22 -23.59 -11.65
CA ARG A 84 -9.57 -22.50 -12.58
C ARG A 84 -11.04 -22.56 -13.01
N GLN A 85 -11.64 -23.75 -13.02
CA GLN A 85 -13.03 -23.95 -13.41
C GLN A 85 -14.01 -23.33 -12.40
N GLU A 86 -13.78 -23.52 -11.09
CA GLU A 86 -14.65 -22.94 -10.04
C GLU A 86 -14.55 -21.41 -9.99
N THR A 87 -13.34 -20.88 -10.21
CA THR A 87 -13.11 -19.42 -10.24
C THR A 87 -13.83 -18.79 -11.42
N VAL A 88 -13.70 -19.37 -12.62
CA VAL A 88 -14.37 -18.87 -13.82
C VAL A 88 -15.88 -18.97 -13.71
N GLN A 89 -16.41 -20.04 -13.12
CA GLN A 89 -17.86 -20.18 -12.89
C GLN A 89 -18.40 -19.05 -12.03
N THR A 90 -17.76 -18.78 -10.89
CA THR A 90 -18.21 -17.73 -9.97
C THR A 90 -18.05 -16.34 -10.58
N THR A 91 -16.93 -16.05 -11.28
CA THR A 91 -16.73 -14.76 -11.97
C THR A 91 -17.73 -14.57 -13.12
N SER A 92 -18.08 -15.63 -13.84
CA SER A 92 -19.06 -15.56 -14.94
C SER A 92 -20.45 -15.21 -14.42
N ILE A 93 -20.86 -15.79 -13.28
CA ILE A 93 -22.13 -15.46 -12.62
C ILE A 93 -22.16 -13.97 -12.24
N VAL A 94 -21.09 -13.45 -11.62
CA VAL A 94 -20.98 -12.03 -11.26
C VAL A 94 -20.99 -11.14 -12.50
N MET A 95 -20.29 -11.54 -13.58
CA MET A 95 -20.26 -10.77 -14.83
C MET A 95 -21.64 -10.64 -15.46
N ILE A 96 -22.43 -11.73 -15.45
CA ILE A 96 -23.82 -11.71 -15.93
C ILE A 96 -24.68 -10.79 -15.06
N MET A 97 -24.55 -10.88 -13.73
CA MET A 97 -25.27 -10.02 -12.79
C MET A 97 -24.98 -8.53 -13.06
N VAL A 98 -23.71 -8.15 -13.16
CA VAL A 98 -23.30 -6.76 -13.42
C VAL A 98 -23.75 -6.30 -14.80
N ALA A 99 -23.71 -7.16 -15.82
CA ALA A 99 -24.21 -6.85 -17.16
C ALA A 99 -25.71 -6.55 -17.15
N ILE A 100 -26.52 -7.34 -16.44
CA ILE A 100 -27.96 -7.10 -16.28
C ILE A 100 -28.19 -5.78 -15.55
N THR A 101 -27.52 -5.54 -14.42
CA THR A 101 -27.66 -4.29 -13.67
C THR A 101 -27.26 -3.07 -14.51
N GLY A 102 -26.15 -3.16 -15.24
CA GLY A 102 -25.69 -2.10 -16.15
C GLY A 102 -26.69 -1.83 -17.28
N PHE A 103 -27.30 -2.87 -17.83
CA PHE A 103 -28.32 -2.73 -18.87
C PHE A 103 -29.60 -2.07 -18.35
N VAL A 104 -30.03 -2.41 -17.13
CA VAL A 104 -31.18 -1.77 -16.47
C VAL A 104 -30.92 -0.29 -16.22
N LEU A 105 -29.74 0.05 -15.65
CA LEU A 105 -29.36 1.44 -15.42
C LEU A 105 -29.33 2.21 -16.74
N TRP A 106 -28.64 1.69 -17.75
CA TRP A 106 -28.60 2.29 -19.09
C TRP A 106 -29.99 2.56 -19.68
N GLY A 107 -30.93 1.64 -19.50
CA GLY A 107 -32.32 1.82 -19.92
C GLY A 107 -33.02 2.97 -19.17
N VAL A 108 -32.83 3.06 -17.85
CA VAL A 108 -33.38 4.14 -17.02
C VAL A 108 -32.76 5.49 -17.40
N ASP A 109 -31.43 5.56 -17.53
CA ASP A 109 -30.71 6.76 -17.95
C ASP A 109 -31.18 7.25 -19.33
N SER A 110 -31.33 6.33 -20.29
CA SER A 110 -31.82 6.64 -21.65
C SER A 110 -33.27 7.12 -21.64
N ALA A 111 -34.13 6.49 -20.83
CA ALA A 111 -35.53 6.89 -20.68
C ALA A 111 -35.64 8.27 -20.03
N MET A 112 -34.82 8.55 -19.01
CA MET A 112 -34.79 9.86 -18.34
C MET A 112 -34.35 10.95 -19.31
N MET A 113 -33.30 10.72 -20.11
CA MET A 113 -32.85 11.64 -21.16
C MET A 113 -33.95 11.90 -22.21
N TRP A 114 -34.68 10.86 -22.62
CA TRP A 114 -35.77 11.00 -23.58
C TRP A 114 -36.95 11.84 -23.04
N ILE A 115 -37.33 11.61 -21.77
CA ILE A 115 -38.40 12.37 -21.10
C ILE A 115 -38.00 13.83 -20.93
N ILE A 116 -36.77 14.10 -20.46
CA ILE A 116 -36.25 15.47 -20.31
C ILE A 116 -36.23 16.16 -21.69
N GLY A 117 -35.72 15.49 -22.73
CA GLY A 117 -35.72 16.02 -24.09
C GLY A 117 -37.13 16.37 -24.60
N LYS A 118 -38.14 15.54 -24.32
CA LYS A 118 -39.55 15.82 -24.67
C LYS A 118 -40.13 17.01 -23.91
N ILE A 119 -39.81 17.15 -22.62
CA ILE A 119 -40.30 18.25 -21.79
C ILE A 119 -39.63 19.57 -22.18
N THR A 120 -38.32 19.56 -22.45
CA THR A 120 -37.57 20.76 -22.83
C THR A 120 -37.78 21.15 -24.30
N HIS A 121 -38.09 20.21 -25.19
CA HIS A 121 -38.49 20.50 -26.58
C HIS A 121 -39.99 20.90 -26.72
N LEU A 122 -40.67 21.13 -25.60
CA LEU A 122 -41.97 21.84 -25.56
C LEU A 122 -41.82 23.21 -24.86
N GLY A 123 -40.74 23.91 -25.23
CA GLY A 123 -40.49 25.33 -24.98
C GLY A 123 -39.77 25.93 -26.18
#